data_AF-A0A936GG52-F1
#
_entry.id   AF-A0A936GG52-F1
#
_cell.length_a   1.000
_cell.length_b   1.000
_cell.length_c   1.000
_cell.angle_alpha   90.00
_cell.angle_beta   90.00
_cell.angle_gamma   90.00
#
_symmetry.space_group_name_H-M   'P 1'
#
loop_
_entity.id
_entity.type
_entity.pdbx_description
1 polymer ?
#
loop_
_entity_poly.entity_id
_entity_poly.type
_entity_poly.pdbx_seq_one_letter_code
_entity_poly.pdbx_strand_id
1 'polypeptide(L)'
;MNEKEFEAFIVKSNYIKPKTGNVLISAPLITDIYFKNTILFLTEHNYQGSFGLVLNRPHKKNYMRFLQVLSKKTFLFLMVVL
;
A
#
# COMPACT_ATOMS: atom_id res chain seq x y z
N MET A 1 -25.77 18.67 -3.46
CA MET A 1 -25.27 17.65 -2.52
C MET A 1 -26.06 17.79 -1.24
N ASN A 2 -26.81 16.77 -0.86
CA ASN A 2 -27.63 16.80 0.36
C ASN A 2 -26.76 16.43 1.60
N GLU A 3 -27.29 16.67 2.80
CA GLU A 3 -26.59 16.37 4.06
C GLU A 3 -26.16 14.90 4.19
N LYS A 4 -27.00 13.97 3.71
CA LYS A 4 -26.73 12.52 3.76
C LYS A 4 -25.61 12.10 2.81
N GLU A 5 -25.52 12.73 1.65
CA GLU A 5 -24.43 12.54 0.69
C GLU A 5 -23.11 13.03 1.28
N PHE A 6 -23.12 14.15 2.01
CA PHE A 6 -21.92 14.66 2.66
C PHE A 6 -21.45 13.75 3.82
N GLU A 7 -22.38 13.23 4.64
CA GLU A 7 -22.08 12.24 5.68
C GLU A 7 -21.42 10.96 5.11
N ALA A 8 -21.85 10.50 3.92
CA ALA A 8 -21.25 9.35 3.27
C ALA A 8 -19.78 9.58 2.84
N PHE A 9 -19.37 10.84 2.65
CA PHE A 9 -17.97 11.22 2.38
C PHE A 9 -17.13 11.31 3.65
N ILE A 10 -17.71 11.28 4.84
CA ILE A 10 -16.96 11.24 6.10
C ILE A 10 -16.67 9.77 6.42
N VAL A 11 -15.53 9.25 5.95
CA VAL A 11 -15.02 7.96 6.43
C VAL A 11 -14.67 8.11 7.91
N LYS A 12 -15.54 7.57 8.78
CA LYS A 12 -15.32 7.55 10.23
C LYS A 12 -14.32 6.44 10.57
N SER A 13 -13.35 6.76 11.43
CA SER A 13 -12.47 5.74 12.01
C SER A 13 -13.31 4.77 12.83
N ASN A 14 -13.03 3.47 12.68
CA ASN A 14 -13.66 2.43 13.49
C ASN A 14 -12.96 2.23 14.84
N TYR A 15 -11.96 3.07 15.16
CA TYR A 15 -11.17 3.03 16.40
C TYR A 15 -10.49 1.68 16.69
N ILE A 16 -10.40 0.80 15.69
CA ILE A 16 -9.69 -0.47 15.81
C ILE A 16 -8.18 -0.18 15.75
N LYS A 17 -7.44 -0.66 16.76
CA LYS A 17 -5.99 -0.56 16.76
C LYS A 17 -5.40 -1.30 15.55
N PRO A 18 -4.44 -0.70 14.81
CA PRO A 18 -3.75 -1.40 13.73
C PRO A 18 -3.08 -2.68 14.23
N LYS A 19 -3.10 -3.71 13.39
CA LYS A 19 -2.37 -4.96 13.58
C LYS A 19 -2.05 -5.56 12.22
N THR A 20 -1.08 -6.46 12.17
CA THR A 20 -0.80 -7.27 10.98
C THR A 20 -2.07 -7.92 10.46
N GLY A 21 -2.29 -7.85 9.16
CA GLY A 21 -3.48 -8.34 8.47
C GLY A 21 -4.61 -7.32 8.32
N ASN A 22 -4.55 -6.16 9.00
CA ASN A 22 -5.55 -5.12 8.82
C ASN A 22 -5.38 -4.40 7.47
N VAL A 23 -6.49 -3.91 6.93
CA VAL A 23 -6.52 -2.97 5.81
C VAL A 23 -6.82 -1.57 6.34
N LEU A 24 -5.98 -0.60 5.96
CA LEU A 24 -6.18 0.82 6.23
C LEU A 24 -6.73 1.50 4.98
N ILE A 25 -7.77 2.30 5.15
CA ILE A 25 -8.40 3.08 4.08
C ILE A 25 -8.12 4.56 4.37
N SER A 26 -7.53 5.26 3.41
CA SER A 26 -7.24 6.69 3.55
C SER A 26 -8.51 7.51 3.72
N ALA A 27 -8.50 8.48 4.63
CA ALA A 27 -9.58 9.45 4.73
C ALA A 27 -9.71 10.26 3.41
N PRO A 28 -10.94 10.59 2.95
CA PRO A 28 -11.16 11.29 1.68
C PRO A 28 -10.49 12.67 1.55
N LEU A 29 -10.27 13.34 2.68
CA LEU A 29 -9.70 14.69 2.75
C LEU A 29 -8.20 14.71 3.08
N ILE A 30 -7.52 13.57 3.06
CA ILE A 30 -6.08 13.53 3.31
C ILE A 30 -5.34 14.29 2.19
N THR A 31 -4.44 15.20 2.57
CA THR A 31 -3.66 16.02 1.64
C THR A 31 -2.35 15.37 1.21
N ASP A 32 -1.92 14.32 1.93
CA ASP A 32 -0.71 13.56 1.61
C ASP A 32 -0.88 12.80 0.28
N ILE A 33 -0.09 13.19 -0.72
CA ILE A 33 -0.09 12.61 -2.07
C ILE A 33 0.24 11.11 -2.08
N TYR A 34 1.03 10.61 -1.12
CA TYR A 34 1.41 9.21 -1.07
C TYR A 34 0.28 8.32 -0.56
N PHE A 35 -0.61 8.83 0.28
CA PHE A 35 -1.71 8.07 0.87
C PHE A 35 -3.10 8.50 0.41
N LYS A 36 -3.20 9.55 -0.42
CA LYS A 36 -4.47 9.96 -1.01
C LYS A 36 -5.12 8.82 -1.80
N ASN A 37 -6.37 8.53 -1.47
CA ASN A 37 -7.17 7.46 -2.06
C ASN A 37 -6.44 6.12 -2.03
N THR A 38 -5.76 5.78 -0.94
CA THR A 38 -4.96 4.55 -0.81
C THR A 38 -5.70 3.52 0.04
N ILE A 39 -5.70 2.28 -0.43
CA ILE A 39 -6.04 1.09 0.35
C ILE A 39 -4.72 0.38 0.67
N LEU A 40 -4.32 0.39 1.94
CA LEU A 40 -3.05 -0.17 2.42
C LEU A 40 -3.29 -1.45 3.22
N PHE A 41 -2.65 -2.55 2.85
CA PHE A 41 -2.64 -3.78 3.63
C PHE A 41 -1.41 -3.83 4.54
N LEU A 42 -1.60 -3.95 5.85
CA LEU A 42 -0.51 -4.10 6.81
C LEU A 42 -0.01 -5.55 6.83
N THR A 43 1.14 -5.79 6.20
CA THR A 43 1.80 -7.11 6.21
C THR A 43 2.60 -7.34 7.49
N GLU A 44 3.04 -6.27 8.15
CA GLU A 44 3.75 -6.32 9.42
C GLU A 44 3.43 -5.07 10.26
N HIS A 45 3.23 -5.27 11.56
CA HIS A 45 3.05 -4.20 12.53
C HIS A 45 3.59 -4.65 13.90
N ASN A 46 4.66 -4.01 14.37
CA ASN A 46 5.26 -4.29 15.67
C ASN A 46 5.87 -3.01 16.27
N TYR A 47 6.61 -3.15 17.37
CA TYR A 47 7.24 -2.03 18.08
C TYR A 47 8.34 -1.31 17.28
N GLN A 48 8.92 -1.97 16.26
CA GLN A 48 9.93 -1.38 15.38
C GLN A 48 9.30 -0.55 14.25
N GLY A 49 8.04 -0.82 13.92
CA GLY A 49 7.32 -0.06 12.90
C GLY A 49 6.23 -0.87 12.20
N SER A 50 5.81 -0.37 11.04
CA SER A 50 4.79 -0.99 10.20
C SER A 50 5.27 -1.08 8.76
N PHE A 51 5.00 -2.21 8.13
CA PHE A 51 5.20 -2.39 6.70
C PHE A 51 3.89 -2.82 6.04
N GLY A 52 3.63 -2.30 4.85
CA GLY A 52 2.39 -2.56 4.15
C GLY A 52 2.45 -2.30 2.65
N LEU A 53 1.43 -2.81 1.95
CA LEU A 53 1.31 -2.81 0.50
C LEU A 53 0.10 -1.99 0.06
N VAL A 54 0.29 -1.13 -0.93
CA VAL A 54 -0.82 -0.39 -1.54
C VAL A 54 -1.51 -1.29 -2.57
N LEU A 55 -2.79 -1.58 -2.32
CA LEU A 55 -3.55 -2.54 -3.13
C LEU A 55 -4.20 -1.92 -4.37
N ASN A 56 -4.54 -0.64 -4.33
CA ASN A 56 -5.36 0.01 -5.35
C ASN A 56 -4.57 0.94 -6.29
N ARG A 57 -3.25 0.74 -6.41
CA ARG A 57 -2.38 1.48 -7.35
C ARG A 57 -1.65 0.51 -8.27
N PRO A 58 -2.30 0.03 -9.35
CA PRO A 58 -1.66 -0.88 -10.28
C PRO A 58 -0.52 -0.17 -11.02
N HIS A 59 0.67 -0.78 -11.03
CA HIS A 59 1.75 -0.31 -11.88
C HIS A 59 1.53 -0.78 -13.32
N LYS A 60 1.36 0.15 -14.26
CA LYS A 60 1.37 -0.14 -15.72
C LYS A 60 2.78 -0.44 -16.25
N LYS A 61 3.54 -1.29 -15.57
CA LYS A 61 4.81 -1.80 -16.12
C LYS A 61 4.55 -3.16 -16.75
N ASN A 62 5.15 -3.39 -17.92
CA ASN A 62 5.08 -4.69 -18.57
C ASN A 62 5.68 -5.73 -17.61
N TYR A 63 4.84 -6.66 -17.12
CA TYR A 63 5.25 -7.70 -16.18
C TYR A 63 6.48 -8.46 -16.69
N MET A 64 6.59 -8.68 -18.00
CA MET A 64 7.75 -9.31 -18.60
C MET A 64 9.05 -8.51 -18.38
N ARG A 65 9.00 -7.18 -18.43
CA ARG A 65 10.18 -6.34 -18.17
C ARG A 65 10.59 -6.39 -16.70
N PHE A 66 9.63 -6.49 -15.78
CA PHE A 66 9.94 -6.67 -14.35
C PHE A 66 10.57 -8.04 -14.08
N LEU A 67 10.02 -9.11 -14.64
CA LEU A 67 10.57 -10.46 -14.53
C LEU A 67 11.98 -10.58 -15.15
N GLN A 68 12.24 -9.90 -16.28
CA GLN A 68 13.58 -9.82 -16.86
C GLN A 68 14.59 -9.14 -15.93
N VAL A 69 14.21 -8.06 -15.24
CA VAL A 69 15.07 -7.40 -14.25
C VAL A 69 15.38 -8.33 -13.07
N LEU A 70 14.38 -9.08 -12.58
CA LEU A 70 14.58 -10.06 -11.51
C LEU A 70 15.51 -11.19 -11.94
N SER A 71 15.28 -11.77 -13.13
CA SER A 71 16.12 -12.82 -13.71
C SER A 71 17.58 -12.37 -13.90
N LYS A 72 17.81 -11.13 -14.38
CA LYS A 72 19.16 -10.57 -14.52
C LYS A 72 19.83 -10.27 -13.18
N LYS A 73 19.06 -9.91 -12.15
CA LYS A 73 19.60 -9.64 -10.80
C LYS A 73 20.00 -10.91 -10.06
N THR A 74 19.27 -12.02 -10.21
CA THR A 74 19.69 -13.32 -9.64
C THR A 74 21.04 -13.74 -10.22
N PHE A 75 21.28 -13.48 -11.50
CA PHE A 75 22.57 -13.75 -12.15
C PHE A 75 23.71 -12.86 -11.64
N LEU A 76 23.44 -11.57 -11.40
CA LEU A 76 24.44 -10.65 -10.83
C LEU A 76 24.73 -10.94 -9.35
N PHE A 77 23.72 -11.36 -8.57
CA PHE A 77 23.90 -11.71 -7.15
C PHE A 77 24.77 -12.97 -6.97
N LEU A 78 24.68 -13.92 -7.91
CA LEU A 78 25.53 -15.12 -7.91
C LEU A 78 26.99 -14.82 -8.28
N MET A 79 27.26 -13.81 -9.12
CA MET A 79 28.62 -13.41 -9.52
C MET A 79 29.37 -12.57 -8.47
N VAL A 80 28.70 -12.05 -7.44
CA VAL A 80 29.35 -11.29 -6.36
C VAL A 80 29.66 -12.18 -5.14
N VAL A 81 29.20 -13.44 -5.16
CA VAL A 81 29.40 -14.42 -4.09
C VAL A 81 30.31 -15.59 -4.54
N LEU A 82 30.92 -15.49 -5.73
CA LEU A 82 31.96 -16.39 -6.25
C LEU A 82 33.23 -15.58 -6.53
#